data_AF-A0A9P6UEM4-F1
#
_entry.id   AF-A0A9P6UEM4-F1
#
_cell.length_a   1.000
_cell.length_b   1.000
_cell.length_c   1.000
_cell.angle_alpha   90.00
_cell.angle_beta   90.00
_cell.angle_gamma   90.00
#
_symmetry.space_group_name_H-M   'P 1'
#
loop_
_entity.id
_entity.type
_entity.pdbx_description
1 polymer ?
#
loop_
_entity_poly.entity_id
_entity_poly.type
_entity_poly.pdbx_seq_one_letter_code
_entity_poly.pdbx_strand_id
1 'polypeptide(L)'
;MAQEDPSSDENTQMVRRVYESEDLNTTASLSKVFRFESYFDEVSGKNIILWDDILAAFKDVVHVRLGEKIFPFLKGRDFKTLEPLRIAASPGNTLDIVVAVSSQETPTDPPPYDLSAESLRKALPYLPQ
;
A
#
# COMPACT_ATOMS: atom_id res chain seq x y z
N MET A 1 0.33 -32.12 -32.03
CA MET A 1 0.31 -32.08 -30.56
C MET A 1 0.86 -30.73 -30.15
N ALA A 2 0.00 -29.74 -30.00
CA ALA A 2 0.35 -28.50 -29.32
C ALA A 2 -0.26 -28.65 -27.93
N GLN A 3 0.60 -28.84 -26.93
CA GLN A 3 0.18 -28.94 -25.54
C GLN A 3 0.02 -27.49 -25.06
N GLU A 4 -1.23 -27.09 -24.89
CA GLU A 4 -1.59 -25.78 -24.35
C GLU A 4 -1.05 -25.69 -22.92
N ASP A 5 -0.18 -24.70 -22.67
CA ASP A 5 0.28 -24.34 -21.33
C ASP A 5 -0.93 -24.13 -20.40
N PRO A 6 -1.12 -24.92 -19.33
CA PRO A 6 -2.17 -24.62 -18.38
C PRO A 6 -1.76 -23.39 -17.55
N SER A 7 -2.27 -22.24 -17.99
CA SER A 7 -2.72 -21.09 -17.19
C SER A 7 -2.04 -20.94 -15.81
N SER A 8 -0.95 -20.16 -15.76
CA SER A 8 -0.27 -19.73 -14.52
C SER A 8 -1.10 -18.81 -13.60
N ASP A 9 -2.42 -18.67 -13.82
CA ASP A 9 -3.28 -17.76 -13.07
C ASP A 9 -3.78 -18.32 -11.73
N GLU A 10 -3.79 -19.65 -11.51
CA GLU A 10 -4.39 -20.24 -10.30
C GLU A 10 -3.62 -19.96 -9.00
N ASN A 11 -2.33 -19.62 -9.10
CA ASN A 11 -1.48 -19.37 -7.94
C ASN A 11 -1.14 -17.88 -7.78
N THR A 12 -2.08 -17.00 -8.13
CA THR A 12 -1.91 -15.56 -7.98
C THR A 12 -2.94 -14.95 -7.03
N GLN A 13 -2.48 -14.04 -6.19
CA GLN A 13 -3.30 -13.21 -5.32
C GLN A 13 -3.41 -11.81 -5.92
N MET A 14 -4.63 -11.35 -6.20
CA MET A 14 -4.86 -9.96 -6.59
C MET A 14 -4.86 -9.07 -5.35
N VAL A 15 -4.17 -7.94 -5.44
CA VAL A 15 -4.14 -6.94 -4.38
C VAL A 15 -4.25 -5.54 -4.95
N ARG A 16 -4.75 -4.58 -4.17
CA ARG A 16 -4.73 -3.16 -4.51
C ARG A 16 -4.36 -2.33 -3.30
N ARG A 17 -3.74 -1.19 -3.53
CA ARG A 17 -3.42 -0.22 -2.47
C ARG A 17 -4.67 0.55 -2.08
N VAL A 18 -4.87 0.74 -0.77
CA VAL A 18 -5.88 1.64 -0.20
C VAL A 18 -5.20 2.48 0.89
N TYR A 19 -5.55 3.76 1.00
CA TYR A 19 -5.01 4.62 2.06
C TYR A 19 -5.91 4.60 3.30
N GLU A 20 -5.31 4.69 4.49
CA GLU A 20 -6.03 4.63 5.77
C GLU A 20 -7.10 5.73 5.91
N SER A 21 -6.83 6.92 5.36
CA SER A 21 -7.72 8.10 5.40
C SER A 21 -8.84 8.09 4.36
N GLU A 22 -8.88 7.10 3.46
CA GLU A 22 -9.90 7.03 2.42
C GLU A 22 -11.07 6.13 2.86
N ASP A 23 -12.28 6.69 2.84
CA ASP A 23 -13.50 5.92 3.01
C ASP A 23 -13.58 4.78 1.98
N LEU A 24 -13.97 3.59 2.46
CA LEU A 24 -13.95 2.28 1.78
C LEU A 24 -14.56 2.23 0.37
N ASN A 25 -15.27 3.27 -0.07
CA ASN A 25 -16.17 3.23 -1.22
C ASN A 25 -15.75 4.13 -2.40
N THR A 26 -14.86 5.10 -2.22
CA THR A 26 -14.63 6.15 -3.25
C THR A 26 -13.37 5.92 -4.10
N THR A 27 -12.29 5.34 -3.56
CA THR A 27 -11.02 5.14 -4.28
C THR A 27 -10.69 3.70 -4.65
N ALA A 28 -11.48 2.74 -4.14
CA ALA A 28 -11.38 1.32 -4.48
C ALA A 28 -11.60 1.03 -5.98
N SER A 29 -12.31 1.92 -6.68
CA SER A 29 -12.69 1.78 -8.10
C SER A 29 -11.62 2.28 -9.09
N LEU A 30 -10.68 3.13 -8.65
CA LEU A 30 -9.60 3.67 -9.51
C LEU A 30 -8.20 3.14 -9.14
N SER A 31 -8.10 2.34 -8.08
CA SER A 31 -6.83 1.82 -7.61
C SER A 31 -6.32 0.70 -8.52
N LYS A 32 -5.07 0.83 -8.97
CA LYS A 32 -4.38 -0.19 -9.78
C LYS A 32 -4.33 -1.52 -9.01
N VAL A 33 -4.75 -2.59 -9.67
CA VAL A 33 -4.64 -3.96 -9.14
C VAL A 33 -3.28 -4.53 -9.51
N PHE A 34 -2.62 -5.14 -8.54
CA PHE A 34 -1.35 -5.85 -8.64
C PHE A 34 -1.60 -7.34 -8.45
N ARG A 35 -0.74 -8.18 -9.02
CA ARG A 35 -0.78 -9.64 -8.86
C ARG A 35 0.47 -10.06 -8.11
N PHE A 36 0.25 -10.79 -7.02
CA PHE A 36 1.27 -11.41 -6.21
C PHE A 36 1.26 -12.90 -6.46
N GLU A 37 2.43 -13.51 -6.50
CA GLU A 37 2.49 -14.97 -6.44
C GLU A 37 2.01 -15.43 -5.06
N SER A 38 1.16 -16.45 -5.04
CA SER A 38 0.87 -17.18 -3.82
C SER A 38 1.72 -18.43 -3.74
N TYR A 39 1.92 -18.96 -2.54
CA TYR A 39 2.68 -20.19 -2.32
C TYR A 39 1.86 -21.12 -1.45
N PHE A 40 1.87 -22.42 -1.74
CA PHE A 40 1.22 -23.37 -0.84
C PHE A 40 2.07 -23.56 0.42
N ASP A 41 1.50 -23.26 1.58
CA ASP A 41 2.14 -23.40 2.88
C ASP A 41 1.71 -24.72 3.53
N GLU A 42 2.64 -25.68 3.61
CA GLU A 42 2.37 -26.99 4.21
C GLU A 42 2.03 -26.91 5.71
N VAL A 43 2.51 -25.86 6.40
CA VAL A 43 2.28 -25.67 7.85
C VAL A 43 0.83 -25.29 8.14
N SER A 44 0.27 -24.37 7.37
CA SER A 44 -1.12 -23.92 7.52
C SER A 44 -2.12 -24.65 6.62
N GLY A 45 -1.64 -25.39 5.61
CA GLY A 45 -2.45 -26.07 4.61
C GLY A 45 -3.19 -25.11 3.68
N LYS A 46 -2.63 -23.91 3.44
CA LYS A 46 -3.28 -22.83 2.67
C LYS A 46 -2.31 -22.19 1.71
N ASN A 47 -2.83 -21.58 0.66
CA ASN A 47 -2.05 -20.64 -0.13
C ASN A 47 -1.79 -19.38 0.69
N ILE A 48 -0.57 -18.87 0.61
CA ILE A 48 -0.09 -17.71 1.35
C ILE A 48 0.54 -16.70 0.42
N ILE A 49 0.58 -15.46 0.86
CA ILE A 49 1.49 -14.43 0.34
C ILE A 49 2.48 -14.07 1.44
N LEU A 50 3.73 -13.85 1.08
CA LEU A 50 4.74 -13.42 2.03
C LEU A 50 4.58 -11.93 2.30
N TRP A 51 4.74 -11.55 3.57
CA TRP A 51 4.66 -10.15 3.95
C TRP A 51 5.80 -9.33 3.32
N ASP A 52 6.99 -9.91 3.20
CA ASP A 52 8.15 -9.25 2.60
C ASP A 52 7.90 -8.86 1.13
N ASP A 53 7.19 -9.69 0.37
CA ASP A 53 6.82 -9.35 -1.01
C ASP A 53 5.90 -8.12 -1.03
N ILE A 54 4.96 -8.04 -0.07
CA ILE A 54 4.05 -6.90 0.06
C ILE A 54 4.85 -5.64 0.38
N LEU A 55 5.80 -5.73 1.31
CA LEU A 55 6.68 -4.61 1.68
C LEU A 55 7.63 -4.20 0.54
N ALA A 56 8.03 -5.13 -0.33
CA ALA A 56 8.84 -4.82 -1.51
C ALA A 56 8.06 -3.99 -2.55
N ALA A 57 6.75 -4.21 -2.65
CA ALA A 57 5.88 -3.50 -3.59
C ALA A 57 5.26 -2.22 -3.01
N PHE A 58 4.96 -2.20 -1.72
CA PHE A 58 4.27 -1.11 -1.03
C PHE A 58 5.07 -0.66 0.19
N LYS A 59 5.29 0.64 0.30
CA LYS A 59 5.86 1.26 1.50
C LYS A 59 4.76 1.57 2.51
N ASP A 60 5.13 1.65 3.78
CA ASP A 60 4.27 2.07 4.89
C ASP A 60 2.97 1.25 5.01
N VAL A 61 3.07 -0.07 4.78
CA VAL A 61 1.94 -0.99 4.89
C VAL A 61 1.57 -1.19 6.35
N VAL A 62 0.31 -0.92 6.68
CA VAL A 62 -0.24 -1.06 8.04
C VAL A 62 -0.82 -2.46 8.22
N HIS A 63 -1.71 -2.87 7.32
CA HIS A 63 -2.39 -4.17 7.39
C HIS A 63 -3.00 -4.54 6.03
N VAL A 64 -3.48 -5.78 5.94
CA VAL A 64 -4.23 -6.27 4.78
C VAL A 64 -5.66 -6.53 5.19
N ARG A 65 -6.62 -6.14 4.34
CA ARG A 65 -8.05 -6.36 4.58
C ARG A 65 -8.78 -6.80 3.32
N LEU A 66 -9.99 -7.31 3.49
CA LEU A 66 -10.98 -7.52 2.43
C LEU A 66 -12.31 -6.97 2.94
N GLY A 67 -12.72 -5.82 2.41
CA GLY A 67 -13.84 -5.07 2.98
C GLY A 67 -13.58 -4.72 4.45
N GLU A 68 -14.47 -5.11 5.34
CA GLU A 68 -14.36 -4.87 6.78
C GLU A 68 -13.49 -5.91 7.53
N LYS A 69 -13.05 -6.97 6.85
CA LYS A 69 -12.30 -8.07 7.47
C LYS A 69 -10.79 -7.85 7.36
N ILE A 70 -10.11 -7.73 8.49
CA ILE A 70 -8.65 -7.69 8.57
C ILE A 70 -8.08 -9.12 8.45
N PHE A 71 -7.03 -9.28 7.66
CA PHE A 71 -6.32 -10.53 7.47
C PHE A 71 -5.14 -10.60 8.45
N PRO A 72 -5.19 -11.46 9.48
CA PRO A 72 -4.09 -11.61 10.42
C PRO A 72 -2.94 -12.40 9.80
N PHE A 73 -1.74 -12.22 10.37
CA PHE A 73 -0.63 -13.13 10.10
C PHE A 73 -0.98 -14.56 10.55
N LEU A 74 -0.53 -15.54 9.77
CA LEU A 74 -0.74 -16.94 10.11
C LEU A 74 0.03 -17.32 11.37
N LYS A 75 -0.62 -18.13 12.19
CA LYS A 75 -0.10 -18.60 13.48
C LYS A 75 0.15 -20.09 13.44
N GLY A 76 1.20 -20.52 14.13
CA GLY A 76 1.51 -21.92 14.37
C GLY A 76 0.56 -22.55 15.39
N ARG A 77 0.76 -23.84 15.65
CA ARG A 77 -0.03 -24.60 16.63
C ARG A 77 0.12 -24.07 18.06
N ASP A 78 1.18 -23.34 18.33
CA ASP A 78 1.47 -22.66 19.59
C ASP A 78 0.86 -21.25 19.67
N PHE A 79 0.02 -20.87 18.71
CA PHE A 79 -0.59 -19.54 18.57
C PHE A 79 0.40 -18.39 18.40
N LYS A 80 1.68 -18.68 18.15
CA LYS A 80 2.66 -17.67 17.77
C LYS A 80 2.61 -17.41 16.28
N THR A 81 2.88 -16.17 15.89
CA THR A 81 3.02 -15.81 14.48
C THR A 81 4.12 -16.64 13.84
N LEU A 82 3.85 -17.16 12.65
CA LEU A 82 4.84 -17.91 11.88
C LEU A 82 5.88 -16.95 11.28
N GLU A 83 7.13 -17.38 11.29
CA GLU A 83 8.24 -16.73 10.61
C GLU A 83 8.68 -17.59 9.40
N PRO A 84 8.85 -17.03 8.20
CA PRO A 84 8.60 -15.62 7.84
C PRO A 84 7.11 -15.26 7.93
N LEU A 85 6.86 -13.96 8.15
CA LEU A 85 5.52 -13.38 8.20
C LEU A 85 4.78 -13.66 6.89
N ARG A 86 3.59 -14.24 7.03
CA ARG A 86 2.78 -14.71 5.91
C ARG A 86 1.31 -14.52 6.18
N ILE A 87 0.57 -14.15 5.13
CA ILE A 87 -0.87 -13.90 5.17
C ILE A 87 -1.56 -14.95 4.29
N ALA A 88 -2.72 -15.41 4.72
CA ALA A 88 -3.53 -16.31 3.89
C ALA A 88 -3.95 -15.61 2.59
N ALA A 89 -3.64 -16.23 1.46
CA ALA A 89 -4.21 -15.85 0.18
C ALA A 89 -5.72 -16.13 0.18
N SER A 90 -6.44 -15.30 -0.55
CA SER A 90 -7.86 -15.45 -0.86
C SER A 90 -8.03 -15.45 -2.40
N PRO A 91 -7.84 -16.62 -3.05
CA PRO A 91 -7.98 -16.71 -4.50
C PRO A 91 -9.38 -16.26 -4.94
N GLY A 92 -9.44 -15.50 -6.03
CA GLY A 92 -10.68 -14.91 -6.56
C GLY A 92 -11.11 -13.60 -5.91
N ASN A 93 -10.51 -13.20 -4.77
CA ASN A 93 -10.75 -11.90 -4.14
C ASN A 93 -9.57 -10.95 -4.39
N THR A 94 -9.84 -9.65 -4.41
CA THR A 94 -8.78 -8.61 -4.39
C THR A 94 -8.58 -8.13 -2.97
N LEU A 95 -7.39 -8.34 -2.39
CA LEU A 95 -7.07 -7.87 -1.05
C LEU A 95 -6.67 -6.38 -1.09
N ASP A 96 -7.11 -5.64 -0.08
CA ASP A 96 -6.74 -4.25 0.12
C ASP A 96 -5.49 -4.19 1.01
N ILE A 97 -4.40 -3.70 0.44
CA ILE A 97 -3.17 -3.37 1.16
C ILE A 97 -3.35 -1.95 1.70
N VAL A 98 -3.57 -1.83 3.01
CA VAL A 98 -3.77 -0.53 3.65
C VAL A 98 -2.41 0.09 3.92
N VAL A 99 -2.18 1.25 3.32
CA VAL A 99 -0.96 2.03 3.45
C VAL A 99 -1.25 3.29 4.25
N ALA A 100 -0.37 3.61 5.19
CA ALA A 100 -0.45 4.86 5.94
C ALA A 100 -0.16 6.03 4.99
N VAL A 101 -0.97 7.08 5.07
CA VAL A 101 -0.56 8.38 4.53
C VAL A 101 0.45 8.96 5.50
N SER A 102 1.72 8.63 5.30
CA SER A 102 2.80 9.34 5.94
C SER A 102 2.69 10.80 5.49
N SER A 103 2.23 11.66 6.40
CA SER A 103 2.34 13.11 6.24
C SER A 103 3.83 13.38 6.12
N GLN A 104 4.34 13.44 4.90
CA GLN A 104 5.57 14.17 4.69
C GLN A 104 5.25 15.60 5.13
N GLU A 105 5.64 15.94 6.36
CA GLU A 105 5.98 17.32 6.70
C GLU A 105 6.83 17.80 5.53
N THR A 106 6.27 18.71 4.75
CA THR A 106 7.05 19.51 3.83
C THR A 106 8.06 20.26 4.70
N PRO A 107 9.38 20.05 4.56
CA PRO A 107 10.34 20.98 5.11
C PRO A 107 10.35 22.18 4.16
N THR A 108 9.28 22.96 4.16
CA THR A 108 9.21 24.26 3.51
C THR A 108 8.18 25.08 4.26
N ASP A 109 8.53 25.45 5.50
CA ASP A 109 8.34 26.85 5.87
C ASP A 109 9.06 27.65 4.76
N PRO A 110 8.36 28.35 3.84
CA PRO A 110 9.04 29.46 3.19
C PRO A 110 9.52 30.37 4.34
N PRO A 111 10.76 30.89 4.30
CA PRO A 111 11.18 31.87 5.30
C PRO A 111 10.08 32.94 5.36
N PRO A 112 9.65 33.37 6.57
CA PRO A 112 8.59 34.35 6.69
C PRO A 112 9.03 35.52 5.81
N TYR A 113 8.24 35.79 4.75
CA TYR A 113 8.40 37.02 4.01
C TYR A 113 8.29 38.11 5.06
N ASP A 114 9.42 38.72 5.39
CA ASP A 114 9.46 39.85 6.28
C ASP A 114 8.71 40.97 5.54
N LEU A 115 7.43 41.13 5.88
CA LEU A 115 6.57 42.21 5.45
C LEU A 115 6.97 43.52 6.14
N SER A 116 8.27 43.71 6.40
CA SER A 116 8.81 44.99 6.80
C SER A 116 8.63 45.98 5.65
N ALA A 117 8.29 47.22 6.00
CA ALA A 117 8.11 48.30 5.03
C ALA A 117 9.37 48.56 4.18
N GLU A 118 10.54 48.09 4.61
CA GLU A 118 11.80 48.19 3.88
C GLU A 118 11.88 47.22 2.69
N SER A 119 11.37 45.99 2.81
CA SER A 119 11.34 45.03 1.68
C SER A 119 10.38 45.48 0.57
N LEU A 120 9.22 46.05 0.92
CA LEU A 120 8.26 46.58 -0.07
C LEU A 120 8.80 47.79 -0.85
N ARG A 121 9.61 48.64 -0.21
CA ARG A 121 10.27 49.79 -0.87
C ARG A 121 11.34 49.36 -1.87
N LYS A 122 12.00 48.22 -1.61
CA LYS A 122 13.07 47.70 -2.48
C LYS A 122 12.53 46.93 -3.69
N ALA A 123 11.30 46.44 -3.63
CA ALA A 123 10.68 45.60 -4.67
C ALA A 123 9.92 46.37 -5.77
N LEU A 124 9.78 47.70 -5.68
CA LEU A 124 9.19 48.52 -6.74
C LEU A 124 10.29 49.09 -7.65
N PRO A 125 10.52 48.57 -8.87
CA PRO A 125 11.37 49.23 -9.83
C PRO A 125 10.66 50.50 -10.34
N TYR A 126 11.25 51.65 -9.98
CA TYR A 126 11.13 52.97 -10.61
C TYR A 126 9.91 53.19 -11.53
N LEU A 127 8.90 53.91 -11.05
CA LEU A 127 8.04 54.68 -11.94
C LEU A 127 8.84 55.90 -12.44
N PRO A 128 8.95 56.13 -13.76
CA PRO A 128 9.52 57.37 -14.28
C PRO A 128 8.56 58.54 -14.00
N GLN A 129 9.14 59.70 -13.69
CA GLN A 129 8.41 60.97 -13.52
C GLN A 129 7.85 61.49 -14.83
#